data_AF-D9Q0W9-F1
#
_entry.id   AF-D9Q0W9-F1
#
_cell.length_a   1.000
_cell.length_b   1.000
_cell.length_c   1.000
_cell.angle_alpha   90.00
_cell.angle_beta   90.00
_cell.angle_gamma   90.00
#
_symmetry.space_group_name_H-M   'P 1'
#
loop_
_entity.id
_entity.type
_entity.pdbx_description
1 polymer ?
#
loop_
_entity_poly.entity_id
_entity_poly.type
_entity_poly.pdbx_seq_one_letter_code
_entity_poly.pdbx_strand_id
1 'polypeptide(L)'
;MSINPWFVFTKNAFSDLGGPRATDPWLYNYGLIAVGALIIAFASYAVSVSSEKLEAVGASFMMVAGLFLALIGVFHEGTYPHVFVSQWFFAQMDMTSIVWGAGSIVSGRAKRGAAEVAIGVIGPAGAIAFRWPSAATLEAYGIVLIDLFVILMTFDLRDLEG
;
A
#
# COMPACT_ATOMS: atom_id res chain seq x y z
N MET A 1 1.26 -6.43 -25.66
CA MET A 1 2.23 -7.15 -24.81
C MET A 1 3.47 -7.40 -25.67
N SER A 2 4.38 -6.42 -25.77
CA SER A 2 5.54 -6.48 -26.70
C SER A 2 6.84 -5.90 -26.14
N ILE A 3 6.80 -5.10 -25.06
CA ILE A 3 7.99 -4.41 -24.53
C ILE A 3 8.80 -5.34 -23.60
N ASN A 4 8.14 -6.03 -22.65
CA ASN A 4 8.78 -7.02 -21.77
C ASN A 4 8.17 -8.42 -21.99
N PRO A 5 8.53 -9.15 -23.07
CA PRO A 5 7.91 -10.43 -23.44
C PRO A 5 8.22 -11.57 -22.45
N TRP A 6 9.28 -11.41 -21.64
CA TRP A 6 9.66 -12.35 -20.59
C TRP A 6 8.74 -12.27 -19.37
N PHE A 7 8.00 -11.17 -19.19
CA PHE A 7 7.15 -10.97 -18.03
C PHE A 7 5.90 -11.83 -18.14
N VAL A 8 5.71 -12.70 -17.15
CA VAL A 8 4.54 -13.55 -17.00
C VAL A 8 3.96 -13.31 -15.61
N PHE A 9 2.73 -12.79 -15.57
CA PHE A 9 2.05 -12.41 -14.33
C PHE A 9 1.98 -13.51 -13.26
N THR A 10 1.93 -14.78 -13.67
CA THR A 10 1.89 -15.93 -12.75
C THR A 10 3.25 -16.52 -12.41
N LYS A 11 4.35 -15.92 -12.85
CA LYS A 11 5.72 -16.39 -12.61
C LYS A 11 6.68 -15.31 -12.09
N ASN A 12 6.35 -14.03 -12.31
CA ASN A 12 7.22 -12.89 -12.04
C ASN A 12 6.72 -12.03 -10.86
N ALA A 13 7.51 -11.05 -10.45
CA ALA A 13 7.12 -9.96 -9.55
C ALA A 13 6.82 -8.70 -10.37
N PHE A 14 5.90 -7.82 -9.96
CA PHE A 14 5.78 -6.52 -10.61
C PHE A 14 7.07 -5.72 -10.47
N SER A 15 7.77 -5.87 -9.35
CA SER A 15 9.07 -5.25 -9.13
C SER A 15 10.14 -5.67 -10.15
N ASP A 16 10.01 -6.82 -10.82
CA ASP A 16 10.89 -7.21 -11.93
C ASP A 16 10.90 -6.15 -13.04
N LEU A 17 9.80 -5.40 -13.21
CA LEU A 17 9.67 -4.31 -14.20
C LEU A 17 10.50 -3.07 -13.82
N GLY A 18 10.97 -2.96 -12.57
CA GLY A 18 11.92 -1.94 -12.14
C GLY A 18 13.38 -2.39 -12.19
N GLY A 19 13.63 -3.68 -12.47
CA GLY A 19 14.96 -4.27 -12.42
C GLY A 19 15.73 -4.23 -13.76
N PRO A 20 17.00 -4.69 -13.77
CA PRO A 20 17.87 -4.61 -14.96
C PRO A 20 17.40 -5.38 -16.19
N ARG A 21 16.44 -6.30 -16.04
CA ARG A 21 15.87 -7.11 -17.14
C ARG A 21 14.77 -6.38 -17.91
N ALA A 22 14.23 -5.30 -17.35
CA ALA A 22 13.17 -4.54 -17.99
C ALA A 22 13.74 -3.64 -19.10
N THR A 23 12.95 -3.43 -20.16
CA THR A 23 13.33 -2.51 -21.25
C THR A 23 13.38 -1.05 -20.79
N ASP A 24 12.40 -0.63 -19.99
CA ASP A 24 12.25 0.74 -19.48
C ASP A 24 12.03 0.76 -17.96
N PRO A 25 13.01 0.34 -17.14
CA PRO A 25 12.85 0.20 -15.70
C PRO A 25 12.57 1.51 -14.98
N TRP A 26 13.07 2.61 -15.55
CA TRP A 26 12.87 3.97 -15.04
C TRP A 26 11.39 4.35 -14.94
N LEU A 27 10.55 3.87 -15.86
CA LEU A 27 9.12 4.20 -15.87
C LEU A 27 8.41 3.61 -14.65
N TYR A 28 8.71 2.35 -14.33
CA TYR A 28 8.19 1.69 -13.13
C TYR A 28 8.72 2.39 -11.87
N ASN A 29 10.04 2.60 -11.79
CA ASN A 29 10.69 3.15 -10.60
C ASN A 29 10.24 4.59 -10.29
N TYR A 30 10.21 5.48 -11.29
CA TYR A 30 9.69 6.84 -11.09
C TYR A 30 8.18 6.87 -10.88
N GLY A 31 7.44 5.92 -11.44
CA GLY A 31 6.03 5.72 -11.12
C GLY A 31 5.81 5.45 -9.63
N LEU A 32 6.58 4.53 -9.04
CA LEU A 32 6.52 4.23 -7.61
C LEU A 32 6.90 5.44 -6.75
N ILE A 33 7.94 6.19 -7.13
CA ILE A 33 8.34 7.41 -6.42
C ILE A 33 7.22 8.47 -6.48
N ALA A 34 6.61 8.68 -7.65
CA ALA A 34 5.52 9.63 -7.80
C ALA A 34 4.29 9.22 -6.98
N VAL A 35 3.89 7.94 -7.02
CA VAL A 35 2.77 7.43 -6.21
C VAL A 35 3.10 7.50 -4.72
N GLY A 36 4.32 7.20 -4.29
CA GLY A 36 4.76 7.36 -2.90
C GLY A 36 4.62 8.79 -2.41
N ALA A 37 4.99 9.78 -3.24
CA ALA A 37 4.78 11.20 -2.93
C ALA A 37 3.30 11.57 -2.82
N LEU A 38 2.44 11.02 -3.70
CA LEU A 38 0.98 11.22 -3.63
C LEU A 38 0.38 10.60 -2.36
N ILE A 39 0.85 9.41 -1.95
CA ILE A 39 0.44 8.77 -0.69
C ILE A 39 0.84 9.64 0.50
N ILE A 40 2.06 10.18 0.53
CA ILE A 40 2.51 11.09 1.59
C ILE A 40 1.62 12.34 1.64
N ALA A 41 1.29 12.93 0.50
CA ALA A 41 0.43 14.10 0.44
C ALA A 41 -1.00 13.81 0.94
N PHE A 42 -1.59 12.70 0.49
CA PHE A 42 -2.90 12.25 0.94
C PHE A 42 -2.93 11.95 2.43
N ALA A 43 -1.92 11.26 2.94
CA ALA A 43 -1.81 10.94 4.36
C ALA A 43 -1.57 12.19 5.23
N SER A 44 -0.79 13.17 4.73
CA SER A 44 -0.62 14.47 5.40
C SER A 44 -1.95 15.21 5.51
N TYR A 45 -2.75 15.18 4.45
CA TYR A 45 -4.11 15.71 4.47
C TYR A 45 -4.98 14.98 5.48
N ALA A 46 -4.97 13.64 5.49
CA ALA A 46 -5.72 12.84 6.45
C ALA A 46 -5.36 13.16 7.91
N VAL A 47 -4.07 13.32 8.23
CA VAL A 47 -3.62 13.77 9.56
C VAL A 47 -4.23 15.13 9.91
N SER A 48 -4.27 16.07 8.97
CA SER A 48 -4.74 17.44 9.21
C SER A 48 -6.23 17.56 9.53
N VAL A 49 -7.05 16.61 9.08
CA VAL A 49 -8.51 16.59 9.29
C VAL A 49 -8.97 15.51 10.28
N SER A 50 -8.06 14.66 10.77
CA SER A 50 -8.37 13.60 11.73
C SER A 50 -8.93 14.20 13.02
N SER A 51 -10.10 13.72 13.45
CA SER A 51 -10.71 14.14 14.73
C SER A 51 -10.18 13.31 15.91
N GLU A 52 -9.80 12.06 15.65
CA GLU A 52 -9.30 11.14 16.67
C GLU A 52 -7.80 10.87 16.57
N LYS A 53 -7.17 10.61 17.71
CA LYS A 53 -5.73 10.33 17.77
C LYS A 53 -5.35 9.06 17.00
N LEU A 54 -6.21 8.05 17.01
CA LEU A 54 -5.97 6.80 16.29
C LEU A 54 -5.98 7.02 14.77
N GLU A 55 -6.84 7.90 14.26
CA GLU A 55 -6.89 8.26 12.84
C GLU A 55 -5.58 8.95 12.42
N ALA A 56 -5.12 9.92 13.22
CA ALA A 56 -3.84 10.59 12.97
C ALA A 56 -2.64 9.64 13.01
N VAL A 57 -2.63 8.66 13.94
CA VAL A 57 -1.58 7.62 14.01
C VAL A 57 -1.67 6.68 12.80
N GLY A 58 -2.86 6.24 12.42
CA GLY A 58 -3.09 5.43 11.23
C GLY A 58 -2.57 6.12 9.96
N ALA A 59 -2.95 7.39 9.75
CA ALA A 59 -2.47 8.19 8.64
C ALA A 59 -0.94 8.41 8.68
N SER A 60 -0.34 8.49 9.87
CA SER A 60 1.13 8.58 10.00
C SER A 60 1.83 7.30 9.52
N PHE A 61 1.27 6.11 9.77
CA PHE A 61 1.77 4.87 9.16
C PHE A 61 1.66 4.91 7.64
N MET A 62 0.60 5.51 7.09
CA MET A 62 0.43 5.68 5.64
C MET A 62 1.49 6.60 5.05
N MET A 63 1.88 7.68 5.74
CA MET A 63 3.01 8.52 5.33
C MET A 63 4.32 7.72 5.24
N VAL A 64 4.58 6.88 6.25
CA VAL A 64 5.75 6.00 6.27
C VAL A 64 5.67 4.97 5.14
N ALA A 65 4.49 4.41 4.87
CA ALA A 65 4.27 3.53 3.72
C ALA A 65 4.59 4.23 2.39
N GLY A 66 4.14 5.48 2.20
CA GLY A 66 4.47 6.26 1.01
C GLY A 66 5.98 6.49 0.83
N LEU A 67 6.71 6.69 1.93
CA LEU A 67 8.17 6.72 1.91
C LEU A 67 8.75 5.38 1.47
N PHE A 68 8.29 4.26 2.03
CA PHE A 68 8.73 2.93 1.62
C PHE A 68 8.43 2.65 0.14
N LEU A 69 7.27 3.06 -0.38
CA LEU A 69 6.93 2.92 -1.79
C LEU A 69 7.90 3.70 -2.69
N ALA A 70 8.24 4.93 -2.32
CA ALA A 70 9.26 5.69 -3.05
C ALA A 70 10.64 5.03 -2.96
N LEU A 71 10.99 4.48 -1.80
CA LEU A 71 12.23 3.72 -1.61
C LEU A 71 12.26 2.43 -2.44
N ILE A 72 11.13 1.78 -2.76
CA ILE A 72 11.10 0.66 -3.71
C ILE A 72 11.55 1.12 -5.11
N GLY A 73 11.15 2.33 -5.53
CA GLY A 73 11.60 2.90 -6.81
C GLY A 73 13.10 3.24 -6.81
N VAL A 74 13.65 3.68 -5.68
CA VAL A 74 15.10 3.97 -5.53
C VAL A 74 15.91 2.68 -5.43
N PHE A 75 15.46 1.75 -4.59
CA PHE A 75 16.03 0.45 -4.33
C PHE A 75 15.23 -0.61 -5.09
N HIS A 76 15.28 -0.52 -6.40
CA HIS A 76 14.56 -1.41 -7.31
C HIS A 76 15.09 -2.85 -7.27
N GLU A 77 14.39 -3.76 -7.94
CA GLU A 77 14.75 -5.17 -8.01
C GLU A 77 16.22 -5.37 -8.42
N GLY A 78 16.88 -6.30 -7.74
CA GLY A 78 18.33 -6.54 -7.88
C GLY A 78 19.22 -5.73 -6.93
N THR A 79 18.67 -4.88 -6.07
CA THR A 79 19.43 -4.12 -5.05
C THR A 79 19.15 -4.63 -3.64
N TYR A 80 20.15 -4.62 -2.76
CA TYR A 80 20.02 -4.86 -1.32
C TYR A 80 19.82 -3.50 -0.65
N PRO A 81 18.60 -2.94 -0.69
CA PRO A 81 17.56 -3.37 0.26
C PRO A 81 16.15 -3.65 -0.31
N HIS A 82 15.98 -3.96 -1.61
CA HIS A 82 14.66 -4.03 -2.27
C HIS A 82 13.59 -4.84 -1.51
N VAL A 83 13.93 -6.07 -1.12
CA VAL A 83 13.00 -6.97 -0.42
C VAL A 83 12.50 -6.36 0.88
N PHE A 84 13.39 -5.72 1.65
CA PHE A 84 13.04 -5.07 2.91
C PHE A 84 12.06 -3.92 2.68
N VAL A 85 12.38 -3.01 1.75
CA VAL A 85 11.52 -1.84 1.52
C VAL A 85 10.16 -2.21 0.95
N SER A 86 10.09 -3.26 0.12
CA SER A 86 8.82 -3.79 -0.40
C SER A 86 7.95 -4.41 0.69
N GLN A 87 8.52 -5.28 1.53
CA GLN A 87 7.78 -5.90 2.63
C GLN A 87 7.25 -4.87 3.63
N TRP A 88 8.06 -3.86 3.96
CA TRP A 88 7.64 -2.82 4.88
C TRP A 88 6.60 -1.86 4.30
N PHE A 89 6.58 -1.62 2.99
CA PHE A 89 5.46 -0.91 2.36
C PHE A 89 4.12 -1.59 2.66
N PHE A 90 3.99 -2.88 2.36
CA PHE A 90 2.75 -3.62 2.61
C PHE A 90 2.41 -3.70 4.10
N ALA A 91 3.40 -4.01 4.95
CA ALA A 91 3.18 -4.07 6.40
C ALA A 91 2.72 -2.73 6.99
N GLN A 92 3.26 -1.60 6.52
CA GLN A 92 2.83 -0.27 6.96
C GLN A 92 1.41 0.06 6.48
N MET A 93 1.01 -0.38 5.29
CA MET A 93 -0.37 -0.24 4.81
C MET A 93 -1.35 -1.10 5.61
N ASP A 94 -0.97 -2.32 5.98
CA ASP A 94 -1.79 -3.18 6.86
C ASP A 94 -1.96 -2.53 8.25
N MET A 95 -0.87 -2.00 8.83
CA MET A 95 -0.91 -1.25 10.10
C MET A 95 -1.78 0.00 9.99
N THR A 96 -1.68 0.74 8.88
CA THR A 96 -2.54 1.89 8.58
C THR A 96 -4.01 1.47 8.63
N SER A 97 -4.38 0.41 7.90
CA SER A 97 -5.75 -0.07 7.79
C SER A 97 -6.34 -0.49 9.14
N ILE A 98 -5.56 -1.19 9.97
CA ILE A 98 -5.98 -1.61 11.31
C ILE A 98 -6.18 -0.40 12.23
N VAL A 99 -5.20 0.51 12.28
CA VAL A 99 -5.19 1.60 13.25
C VAL A 99 -6.17 2.69 12.86
N TRP A 100 -6.25 3.03 11.57
CA TRP A 100 -7.29 3.92 11.04
C TRP A 100 -8.68 3.35 11.31
N GLY A 101 -8.93 2.07 10.97
CA GLY A 101 -10.22 1.44 11.19
C GLY A 101 -10.63 1.38 12.67
N ALA A 102 -9.69 1.18 13.58
CA ALA A 102 -9.93 1.30 15.01
C ALA A 102 -10.34 2.73 15.40
N GLY A 103 -9.67 3.74 14.83
CA GLY A 103 -10.06 5.15 14.95
C GLY A 103 -11.49 5.40 14.46
N SER A 104 -11.81 4.96 13.26
CA SER A 104 -13.15 5.08 12.67
C SER A 104 -14.24 4.39 13.52
N ILE A 105 -13.95 3.26 14.17
CA ILE A 105 -14.89 2.63 15.13
C ILE A 105 -15.14 3.56 16.33
N VAL A 106 -14.08 4.10 16.92
CA VAL A 106 -14.18 5.00 18.09
C VAL A 106 -14.90 6.31 17.73
N SER A 107 -14.71 6.81 16.52
CA SER A 107 -15.38 8.00 15.96
C SER A 107 -16.85 7.75 15.55
N GLY A 108 -17.43 6.59 15.87
CA GLY A 108 -18.83 6.27 15.57
C GLY A 108 -19.09 5.72 14.16
N ARG A 109 -18.05 5.54 13.32
CA ARG A 109 -18.13 4.96 11.97
C ARG A 109 -17.91 3.44 11.97
N ALA A 110 -18.49 2.75 12.95
CA ALA A 110 -18.18 1.34 13.26
C ALA A 110 -18.25 0.36 12.08
N LYS A 111 -19.20 0.51 11.15
CA LYS A 111 -19.33 -0.38 10.00
C LYS A 111 -18.12 -0.29 9.04
N ARG A 112 -17.67 0.93 8.75
CA ARG A 112 -16.50 1.17 7.88
C ARG A 112 -15.22 0.81 8.60
N GLY A 113 -15.08 1.25 9.86
CA GLY A 113 -13.93 0.90 10.67
C GLY A 113 -13.74 -0.61 10.85
N ALA A 114 -14.82 -1.39 11.00
CA ALA A 114 -14.72 -2.85 11.03
C ALA A 114 -14.25 -3.44 9.67
N ALA A 115 -14.69 -2.88 8.55
CA ALA A 115 -14.23 -3.30 7.22
C ALA A 115 -12.75 -2.95 6.99
N GLU A 116 -12.31 -1.77 7.42
CA GLU A 116 -10.92 -1.32 7.35
C GLU A 116 -10.01 -2.19 8.22
N VAL A 117 -10.41 -2.51 9.45
CA VAL A 117 -9.68 -3.47 10.29
C VAL A 117 -9.64 -4.86 9.63
N ALA A 118 -10.77 -5.32 9.07
CA ALA A 118 -10.81 -6.60 8.39
C ALA A 118 -9.84 -6.66 7.20
N ILE A 119 -9.76 -5.58 6.39
CA ILE A 119 -8.80 -5.48 5.28
C ILE A 119 -7.36 -5.65 5.79
N GLY A 120 -6.96 -4.90 6.82
CA GLY A 120 -5.60 -4.95 7.36
C GLY A 120 -5.24 -6.26 8.06
N VAL A 121 -6.23 -7.07 8.45
CA VAL A 121 -6.01 -8.45 8.96
C VAL A 121 -5.99 -9.47 7.82
N ILE A 122 -6.91 -9.34 6.85
CA ILE A 122 -7.02 -10.25 5.71
C ILE A 122 -5.78 -10.15 4.82
N GLY A 123 -5.19 -8.96 4.64
CA GLY A 123 -3.94 -8.76 3.91
C GLY A 123 -2.83 -9.74 4.31
N PRO A 124 -2.26 -9.63 5.52
CA PRO A 124 -1.19 -10.51 5.96
C PRO A 124 -1.65 -11.96 6.14
N ALA A 125 -2.91 -12.19 6.58
CA ALA A 125 -3.44 -13.55 6.72
C ALA A 125 -3.49 -14.29 5.37
N GLY A 126 -3.99 -13.64 4.32
CA GLY A 126 -4.03 -14.20 2.96
C GLY A 126 -2.64 -14.34 2.35
N ALA A 127 -1.72 -13.41 2.63
CA ALA A 127 -0.33 -13.53 2.20
C ALA A 127 0.35 -14.79 2.75
N ILE A 128 0.07 -15.16 4.00
CA ILE A 128 0.65 -16.33 4.68
C ILE A 128 -0.12 -17.62 4.37
N ALA A 129 -1.45 -17.57 4.30
CA ALA A 129 -2.30 -18.75 4.19
C ALA A 129 -2.28 -19.40 2.81
N PHE A 130 -2.04 -18.62 1.75
CA PHE A 130 -2.09 -19.12 0.38
C PHE A 130 -0.70 -19.24 -0.23
N ARG A 131 -0.50 -20.32 -1.01
CA ARG A 131 0.68 -20.46 -1.86
C ARG A 131 0.44 -19.73 -3.18
N TRP A 132 0.84 -18.47 -3.23
CA TRP A 132 0.66 -17.63 -4.40
C TRP A 132 1.48 -18.15 -5.60
N PRO A 133 0.91 -18.13 -6.82
CA PRO A 133 1.64 -18.55 -8.03
C PRO A 133 2.95 -17.80 -8.25
N SER A 134 2.98 -16.52 -7.87
CA SER A 134 4.13 -15.63 -8.00
C SER A 134 4.04 -14.44 -7.05
N ALA A 135 5.13 -13.66 -6.96
CA ALA A 135 5.13 -12.40 -6.25
C ALA A 135 4.14 -11.40 -6.86
N ALA A 136 4.01 -11.29 -8.19
CA ALA A 136 3.06 -10.35 -8.81
C ALA A 136 1.61 -10.66 -8.45
N THR A 137 1.24 -11.94 -8.32
CA THR A 137 -0.12 -12.31 -7.86
C THR A 137 -0.36 -11.94 -6.40
N LEU A 138 0.66 -12.06 -5.54
CA LEU A 138 0.60 -11.65 -4.13
C LEU A 138 0.55 -10.12 -4.00
N GLU A 139 1.38 -9.41 -4.74
CA GLU A 139 1.41 -7.95 -4.81
C GLU A 139 0.07 -7.40 -5.31
N ALA A 140 -0.49 -7.97 -6.39
CA ALA A 140 -1.80 -7.59 -6.90
C ALA A 140 -2.90 -7.75 -5.85
N TYR A 141 -2.88 -8.85 -5.10
CA TYR A 141 -3.81 -9.07 -3.99
C TYR A 141 -3.68 -7.98 -2.91
N GLY A 142 -2.46 -7.68 -2.48
CA GLY A 142 -2.20 -6.62 -1.51
C GLY A 142 -2.63 -5.23 -2.01
N ILE A 143 -2.33 -4.91 -3.27
CA ILE A 143 -2.70 -3.63 -3.89
C ILE A 143 -4.22 -3.47 -3.97
N VAL A 144 -4.96 -4.52 -4.36
CA VAL A 144 -6.44 -4.47 -4.39
C VAL A 144 -7.01 -4.19 -2.99
N LEU A 145 -6.46 -4.81 -1.95
CA LEU A 145 -6.88 -4.54 -0.58
C LEU A 145 -6.56 -3.11 -0.14
N ILE A 146 -5.37 -2.61 -0.49
CA ILE A 146 -4.97 -1.22 -0.25
C ILE A 146 -5.93 -0.25 -0.95
N ASP A 147 -6.26 -0.48 -2.22
CA ASP A 147 -7.18 0.38 -2.98
C ASP A 147 -8.56 0.41 -2.35
N LEU A 148 -9.09 -0.75 -1.92
CA LEU A 148 -10.35 -0.83 -1.18
C LEU A 148 -10.30 -0.06 0.14
N PHE A 149 -9.20 -0.19 0.89
CA PHE A 149 -9.00 0.58 2.12
C PHE A 149 -8.97 2.09 1.85
N VAL A 150 -8.21 2.55 0.86
CA VAL A 150 -8.11 3.98 0.52
C VAL A 150 -9.47 4.54 0.07
N ILE A 151 -10.28 3.75 -0.63
CA ILE A 151 -11.65 4.14 -0.97
C ILE A 151 -12.50 4.33 0.29
N LEU A 152 -12.47 3.40 1.24
CA LEU A 152 -13.19 3.51 2.52
C LEU A 152 -12.72 4.73 3.33
N MET A 153 -11.41 4.89 3.47
CA MET A 153 -10.78 6.01 4.15
C MET A 153 -11.18 7.35 3.50
N THR A 154 -11.32 7.40 2.17
CA THR A 154 -11.78 8.61 1.47
C THR A 154 -13.21 8.99 1.84
N PHE A 155 -14.11 8.01 2.06
CA PHE A 155 -15.45 8.29 2.56
C PHE A 155 -15.43 8.78 4.01
N ASP A 156 -14.54 8.25 4.84
CA ASP A 156 -14.38 8.71 6.22
C ASP A 156 -13.88 10.15 6.29
N LEU A 157 -12.91 10.52 5.45
CA LEU A 157 -12.39 11.88 5.37
C LEU A 157 -13.47 12.89 4.97
N ARG A 158 -14.37 12.53 4.04
CA ARG A 158 -15.50 13.39 3.65
C ARG A 158 -16.45 13.67 4.81
N ASP A 159 -16.65 12.69 5.68
CA ASP A 159 -17.50 12.86 6.87
C ASP A 159 -16.80 13.65 7.98
N LEU A 160 -15.47 13.78 7.94
CA LEU A 160 -14.71 14.63 8.86
C LEU A 160 -14.71 16.10 8.45
N GLU A 161 -14.95 16.40 7.17
CA GLU A 161 -15.01 17.77 6.65
C GLU A 161 -16.39 18.44 6.81
N GLY A 162 -17.45 17.66 6.99
CA GLY A 162 -18.85 18.12 7.06
C GLY A 162 -19.38 18.30 8.47
#